data_AF-A0AAV4EJM8-F1
#
_entry.id   AF-A0AAV4EJM8-F1
#
_cell.length_a   1.000
_cell.length_b   1.000
_cell.length_c   1.000
_cell.angle_alpha   90.00
_cell.angle_beta   90.00
_cell.angle_gamma   90.00
#
_symmetry.space_group_name_H-M   'P 1'
#
loop_
_entity.id
_entity.type
_entity.pdbx_description
1 polymer ?
#
loop_
_entity_poly.entity_id
_entity_poly.type
_entity_poly.pdbx_seq_one_letter_code
_entity_poly.pdbx_strand_id
1 'polypeptide(L)'
;MGVSAKLNCMALFVAVFFAFVSSQSPTNSSSTDTSSTAPPEKGDLQCYSCSSYPGEPDLCSNPTAETNVETCLKGETMCRKVEQHITYGGDDHVRTFRECAKTGDLGECSERTGTHGFKSWYCQCKGNKCNSASSSFVSFTLLASMVAGVFYMKNRI
;
A
#
# COMPACT_ATOMS: atom_id res chain seq x y z
N MET A 1 -31.88 14.43 52.49
CA MET A 1 -31.92 15.67 51.67
C MET A 1 -30.47 16.03 51.36
N GLY A 2 -29.93 15.52 50.25
CA GLY A 2 -28.54 15.71 49.85
C GLY A 2 -28.46 16.68 48.68
N VAL A 3 -27.83 17.82 48.89
CA VAL A 3 -27.58 18.84 47.87
C VAL A 3 -26.25 18.50 47.22
N SER A 4 -26.25 18.07 45.96
CA SER A 4 -25.03 17.93 45.16
C SER A 4 -24.98 19.08 44.16
N ALA A 5 -24.03 19.99 44.39
CA ALA A 5 -23.80 21.17 43.58
C ALA A 5 -23.11 20.78 42.25
N LYS A 6 -23.77 21.08 41.14
CA LYS A 6 -23.12 21.15 39.81
C LYS A 6 -22.39 22.49 39.72
N LEU A 7 -21.08 22.48 39.48
CA LEU A 7 -20.29 23.68 39.26
C LEU A 7 -19.66 23.67 37.85
N ASN A 8 -19.88 24.80 37.19
CA ASN A 8 -19.45 25.28 35.87
C ASN A 8 -17.98 25.03 35.51
N CYS A 9 -17.67 24.97 34.21
CA CYS A 9 -16.91 26.07 33.61
C CYS A 9 -17.07 26.14 32.08
N MET A 10 -17.58 27.28 31.63
CA MET A 10 -17.51 27.78 30.27
C MET A 10 -16.05 27.80 29.77
N ALA A 11 -15.85 27.46 28.50
CA ALA A 11 -14.86 28.15 27.67
C ALA A 11 -15.37 28.17 26.23
N LEU A 12 -16.20 29.19 25.98
CA LEU A 12 -16.45 29.74 24.67
C LEU A 12 -15.16 30.43 24.22
N PHE A 13 -14.51 29.97 23.14
CA PHE A 13 -13.56 30.80 22.41
C PHE A 13 -14.10 31.03 21.00
N VAL A 14 -14.62 32.24 20.84
CA VAL A 14 -15.03 32.86 19.59
C VAL A 14 -13.81 33.56 19.00
N ALA A 15 -13.84 33.66 17.66
CA ALA A 15 -13.19 34.66 16.82
C ALA A 15 -11.79 34.32 16.25
N VAL A 16 -11.39 34.66 15.02
CA VAL A 16 -12.00 35.38 13.87
C VAL A 16 -10.86 35.47 12.81
N PHE A 17 -11.19 35.27 11.52
CA PHE A 17 -10.52 35.79 10.30
C PHE A 17 -9.11 35.21 9.98
N PHE A 18 -8.79 34.83 8.74
CA PHE A 18 -8.66 35.69 7.56
C PHE A 18 -9.01 34.96 6.26
N ALA A 19 -9.72 35.67 5.39
CA ALA A 19 -9.79 35.38 3.97
C ALA A 19 -8.41 35.54 3.32
N PHE A 20 -7.99 34.56 2.52
CA PHE A 20 -7.13 34.81 1.38
C PHE A 20 -7.71 34.11 0.16
N VAL A 21 -8.29 34.95 -0.69
CA VAL A 21 -8.57 34.70 -2.10
C VAL A 21 -7.23 34.56 -2.82
N SER A 22 -7.07 33.45 -3.54
CA SER A 22 -6.12 33.35 -4.66
C SER A 22 -6.83 32.61 -5.79
N SER A 23 -7.39 33.37 -6.71
CA SER A 23 -7.83 32.92 -8.02
C SER A 23 -6.59 32.40 -8.77
N GLN A 24 -6.49 31.08 -8.95
CA GLN A 24 -5.51 30.49 -9.85
C GLN A 24 -6.21 30.18 -11.17
N SER A 25 -5.84 30.94 -12.21
CA SER A 25 -6.20 30.64 -13.59
C SER A 25 -5.68 29.25 -13.97
N PRO A 26 -6.42 28.44 -14.74
CA PRO A 26 -5.85 27.24 -15.35
C PRO A 26 -4.90 27.69 -16.46
N THR A 27 -3.60 27.77 -16.17
CA THR A 27 -2.57 27.74 -17.20
C THR A 27 -2.56 26.35 -17.80
N ASN A 28 -3.18 26.23 -18.98
CA ASN A 28 -3.02 25.12 -19.90
C ASN A 28 -1.58 25.11 -20.41
N SER A 29 -0.64 24.67 -19.58
CA SER A 29 0.72 24.32 -20.02
C SER A 29 0.67 22.91 -20.60
N SER A 30 0.13 22.83 -21.82
CA SER A 30 0.39 21.72 -22.74
C SER A 30 1.85 21.83 -23.19
N SER A 31 2.76 21.37 -22.34
CA SER A 31 4.13 21.08 -22.74
C SER A 31 4.08 19.82 -23.60
N THR A 32 3.81 20.03 -24.90
CA THR A 32 4.11 19.06 -25.94
C THR A 32 5.63 19.07 -26.12
N ASP A 33 6.35 18.51 -25.15
CA ASP A 33 7.75 18.18 -25.30
C ASP A 33 7.82 17.04 -26.31
N THR A 34 7.98 17.45 -27.56
CA THR A 34 8.47 16.61 -28.66
C THR A 34 9.95 16.36 -28.39
N SER A 35 10.24 15.61 -27.32
CA SER A 35 11.55 15.02 -27.12
C SER A 35 11.63 13.81 -28.03
N SER A 36 12.41 13.94 -29.11
CA SER A 36 12.87 12.86 -29.95
C SER A 36 13.67 11.87 -29.10
N THR A 37 12.96 11.05 -28.33
CA THR A 37 13.54 10.13 -27.35
C THR A 37 13.59 8.79 -28.04
N ALA A 38 14.80 8.28 -28.25
CA ALA A 38 14.99 6.89 -28.64
C ALA A 38 14.13 5.98 -27.72
N PRO A 39 13.62 4.84 -28.23
CA PRO A 39 12.84 3.91 -27.41
C PRO A 39 13.59 3.64 -26.11
N PRO A 40 12.90 3.64 -24.95
CA PRO A 40 13.57 3.42 -23.68
C PRO A 40 14.24 2.04 -23.71
N GLU A 41 15.56 2.03 -23.51
CA GLU A 41 16.38 0.83 -23.57
C GLU A 41 15.89 -0.17 -22.50
N LYS A 42 15.64 -1.41 -22.89
CA LYS A 42 15.25 -2.49 -21.98
C LYS A 42 16.48 -2.99 -21.20
N GLY A 43 16.29 -3.32 -19.93
CA GLY A 43 17.29 -3.97 -19.08
C GLY A 43 17.11 -5.49 -19.02
N ASP A 44 17.76 -6.13 -18.05
CA ASP A 44 17.74 -7.60 -17.87
C ASP A 44 16.77 -8.06 -16.77
N LEU A 45 16.28 -7.14 -15.94
CA LEU A 45 15.36 -7.45 -14.85
C LEU A 45 13.95 -7.70 -15.39
N GLN A 46 13.33 -8.78 -14.93
CA GLN A 46 11.92 -9.08 -15.22
C GLN A 46 11.09 -9.00 -13.94
N CYS A 47 9.92 -8.38 -13.99
CA CYS A 47 9.01 -8.28 -12.85
C CYS A 47 7.59 -8.67 -13.27
N TYR A 48 6.77 -9.13 -12.32
CA TYR A 48 5.34 -9.21 -12.57
C TYR A 48 4.79 -7.78 -12.75
N SER A 49 3.94 -7.61 -13.77
CA SER A 49 3.32 -6.33 -14.14
C SER A 49 1.81 -6.50 -14.22
N CYS A 50 1.09 -6.07 -13.18
CA CYS A 50 -0.35 -6.28 -13.09
C CYS A 50 -1.02 -5.35 -12.08
N SER A 51 -2.35 -5.28 -12.17
CA SER A 51 -3.24 -4.64 -11.20
C SER A 51 -4.40 -5.58 -10.92
N SER A 52 -4.76 -5.80 -9.66
CA SER A 52 -5.99 -6.52 -9.31
C SER A 52 -7.20 -5.60 -9.49
N TYR A 53 -8.25 -6.08 -10.13
CA TYR A 53 -9.54 -5.39 -10.22
C TYR A 53 -10.64 -6.23 -9.56
N PRO A 54 -11.63 -5.58 -8.91
CA PRO A 54 -12.77 -6.29 -8.37
C PRO A 54 -13.56 -6.98 -9.49
N GLY A 55 -13.82 -8.28 -9.34
CA GLY A 55 -14.55 -9.09 -10.32
C GLY A 55 -13.70 -9.83 -11.35
N GLU A 56 -12.36 -9.66 -11.32
CA GLU A 56 -11.42 -10.42 -12.15
C GLU A 56 -10.76 -11.56 -11.35
N PRO A 57 -10.26 -12.62 -12.02
CA PRO A 57 -9.47 -13.65 -11.36
C PRO A 57 -8.24 -13.02 -10.69
N ASP A 58 -7.93 -13.47 -9.47
CA ASP A 58 -6.89 -12.90 -8.61
C ASP A 58 -5.46 -13.30 -9.03
N LEU A 59 -5.16 -13.16 -10.32
CA LEU A 59 -3.84 -13.43 -10.90
C LEU A 59 -2.80 -12.39 -10.48
N CYS A 60 -3.22 -11.24 -9.96
CA CYS A 60 -2.28 -10.21 -9.51
C CYS A 60 -1.92 -10.33 -8.04
N SER A 61 -2.86 -10.63 -7.13
CA SER A 61 -2.47 -10.80 -5.72
C SER A 61 -1.72 -12.12 -5.53
N ASN A 62 -2.05 -13.14 -6.32
CA ASN A 62 -1.39 -14.45 -6.31
C ASN A 62 -0.85 -14.80 -7.71
N PRO A 63 0.32 -14.25 -8.11
CA PRO A 63 0.84 -14.42 -9.44
C PRO A 63 1.18 -15.88 -9.76
N THR A 64 0.76 -16.31 -10.95
CA THR A 64 0.99 -17.65 -11.49
C THR A 64 1.91 -17.58 -12.71
N ALA A 65 2.04 -18.69 -13.45
CA ALA A 65 2.73 -18.70 -14.73
C ALA A 65 2.01 -17.88 -15.82
N GLU A 66 0.72 -17.61 -15.64
CA GLU A 66 -0.12 -16.86 -16.59
C GLU A 66 -0.10 -15.35 -16.34
N THR A 67 0.36 -14.92 -15.16
CA THR A 67 0.45 -13.49 -14.83
C THR A 67 1.46 -12.80 -15.73
N ASN A 68 1.10 -11.63 -16.24
CA ASN A 68 1.94 -10.83 -17.12
C ASN A 68 3.29 -10.50 -16.43
N VAL A 69 4.37 -10.70 -17.18
CA VAL A 69 5.73 -10.36 -16.81
C VAL A 69 6.26 -9.37 -17.83
N GLU A 70 6.80 -8.26 -17.35
CA GLU A 70 7.47 -7.28 -18.19
C GLU A 70 8.98 -7.28 -17.96
N THR A 71 9.73 -7.03 -19.03
CA THR A 71 11.15 -6.68 -18.92
C THR A 71 11.27 -5.21 -18.57
N CYS A 72 11.91 -4.91 -17.44
CA CYS A 72 12.11 -3.57 -16.93
C CYS A 72 12.99 -2.72 -17.85
N LEU A 73 12.86 -1.40 -17.73
CA LEU A 73 13.71 -0.46 -18.43
C LEU A 73 15.11 -0.37 -17.78
N LYS A 74 16.09 0.09 -18.55
CA LYS A 74 17.42 0.39 -18.03
C LYS A 74 17.30 1.50 -16.97
N GLY A 75 17.73 1.19 -15.75
CA GLY A 75 17.59 2.05 -14.57
C GLY A 75 16.49 1.63 -13.59
N GLU A 76 15.59 0.74 -13.99
CA GLU A 76 14.68 0.04 -13.07
C GLU A 76 15.40 -1.19 -12.52
N THR A 77 15.84 -1.09 -11.27
CA THR A 77 16.77 -2.05 -10.65
C THR A 77 16.10 -2.96 -9.61
N MET A 78 14.79 -2.84 -9.44
CA MET A 78 14.01 -3.57 -8.46
C MET A 78 12.59 -3.83 -8.95
N CYS A 79 11.96 -4.88 -8.41
CA CYS A 79 10.53 -5.11 -8.56
C CYS A 79 9.79 -4.55 -7.35
N ARG A 80 8.58 -4.05 -7.57
CA ARG A 80 7.70 -3.55 -6.52
C ARG A 80 6.40 -4.35 -6.48
N LYS A 81 5.92 -4.60 -5.25
CA LYS A 81 4.52 -4.94 -4.96
C LYS A 81 3.95 -3.82 -4.10
N VAL A 82 2.78 -3.33 -4.46
CA VAL A 82 1.99 -2.40 -3.66
C VAL A 82 0.68 -3.08 -3.30
N GLU A 83 0.38 -3.17 -2.03
CA GLU A 83 -0.94 -3.60 -1.54
C GLU A 83 -1.64 -2.41 -0.90
N GLN A 84 -2.87 -2.15 -1.29
CA GLN A 84 -3.67 -1.02 -0.84
C GLN A 84 -4.94 -1.53 -0.20
N HIS A 85 -5.20 -1.14 1.03
CA HIS A 85 -6.43 -1.40 1.77
C HIS A 85 -7.16 -0.07 1.87
N ILE A 86 -8.39 -0.03 1.37
CA ILE A 86 -9.21 1.18 1.26
C ILE A 86 -10.58 0.89 1.83
N THR A 87 -10.96 1.57 2.90
CA THR A 87 -12.31 1.50 3.45
C THR A 87 -13.16 2.61 2.85
N TYR A 88 -14.20 2.27 2.09
CA TYR A 88 -15.12 3.26 1.52
C TYR A 88 -16.55 2.77 1.66
N GLY A 89 -17.46 3.64 2.12
CA GLY A 89 -18.88 3.27 2.30
C GLY A 89 -19.14 2.22 3.40
N GLY A 90 -18.14 1.89 4.22
CA GLY A 90 -18.20 0.83 5.23
C GLY A 90 -17.63 -0.51 4.76
N ASP A 91 -17.26 -0.63 3.48
CA ASP A 91 -16.66 -1.82 2.90
C ASP A 91 -15.14 -1.68 2.76
N ASP A 92 -14.42 -2.76 3.08
CA ASP A 92 -12.98 -2.85 2.89
C ASP A 92 -12.64 -3.41 1.51
N HIS A 93 -11.81 -2.68 0.77
CA HIS A 93 -11.33 -3.07 -0.54
C HIS A 93 -9.82 -3.22 -0.54
N VAL A 94 -9.33 -4.37 -1.00
CA VAL A 94 -7.89 -4.62 -1.20
C VAL A 94 -7.56 -4.58 -2.69
N ARG A 95 -6.50 -3.85 -3.04
CA ARG A 95 -5.93 -3.83 -4.39
C ARG A 95 -4.43 -4.09 -4.36
N THR A 96 -3.97 -4.95 -5.24
CA THR A 96 -2.55 -5.29 -5.44
C THR A 96 -2.09 -4.77 -6.80
N PHE A 97 -0.94 -4.11 -6.81
CA PHE A 97 -0.23 -3.67 -8.01
C PHE A 97 1.18 -4.22 -7.99
N ARG A 98 1.69 -4.62 -9.15
CA ARG A 98 3.05 -5.13 -9.32
C ARG A 98 3.67 -4.44 -10.53
N GLU A 99 4.89 -3.93 -10.38
CA GLU A 99 5.58 -3.14 -11.41
C GLU A 99 7.10 -3.19 -11.24
N CYS A 100 7.83 -2.82 -12.30
CA CYS A 100 9.23 -2.43 -12.20
C CYS A 100 9.40 -1.10 -11.44
N ALA A 101 10.49 -0.95 -10.69
CA ALA A 101 10.76 0.25 -9.91
C ALA A 101 12.23 0.70 -10.00
N LYS A 102 12.43 2.02 -9.95
CA LYS A 102 13.76 2.67 -9.96
C LYS A 102 14.30 2.92 -8.56
N THR A 103 13.40 3.18 -7.60
CA THR A 103 13.72 3.62 -6.23
C THR A 103 12.80 2.94 -5.22
N GLY A 104 13.27 2.88 -3.97
CA GLY A 104 12.56 2.26 -2.85
C GLY A 104 13.54 1.57 -1.90
N ASP A 105 13.03 1.21 -0.73
CA ASP A 105 13.81 0.57 0.32
C ASP A 105 13.70 -0.95 0.18
N LEU A 106 14.85 -1.63 0.18
CA LEU A 106 14.88 -3.08 0.16
C LEU A 106 14.70 -3.62 1.59
N GLY A 107 13.95 -4.71 1.73
CA GLY A 107 13.72 -5.37 3.02
C GLY A 107 12.24 -5.35 3.39
N GLU A 108 11.94 -4.90 4.61
CA GLU A 108 10.56 -4.80 5.10
C GLU A 108 9.74 -3.82 4.26
N CYS A 109 8.45 -4.15 4.08
CA CYS A 109 7.55 -3.32 3.31
C CYS A 109 7.29 -2.00 4.05
N SER A 110 7.43 -0.87 3.36
CA SER A 110 7.09 0.43 3.95
C SER A 110 5.58 0.62 3.98
N GLU A 111 5.04 0.93 5.16
CA GLU A 111 3.63 1.26 5.34
C GLU A 111 3.39 2.76 5.11
N ARG A 112 2.32 3.09 4.40
CA ARG A 112 1.79 4.45 4.26
C ARG A 112 0.33 4.45 4.65
N THR A 113 -0.03 5.33 5.57
CA THR A 113 -1.43 5.53 5.99
C THR A 113 -1.94 6.84 5.41
N GLY A 114 -3.19 6.85 4.97
CA GLY A 114 -3.89 8.02 4.46
C GLY A 114 -5.17 8.30 5.25
N THR A 115 -5.93 9.27 4.78
CA THR A 115 -7.28 9.56 5.29
C THR A 115 -8.28 8.50 4.82
N HIS A 116 -9.42 8.38 5.52
CA HIS A 116 -10.52 7.48 5.13
C HIS A 116 -10.15 5.99 5.09
N GLY A 117 -9.47 5.48 6.13
CA GLY A 117 -9.17 4.05 6.23
C GLY A 117 -8.18 3.54 5.18
N PHE A 118 -7.47 4.45 4.48
CA PHE A 118 -6.45 4.07 3.52
C PHE A 118 -5.17 3.60 4.22
N LYS A 119 -4.72 2.39 3.88
CA LYS A 119 -3.40 1.87 4.21
C LYS A 119 -2.75 1.26 2.98
N SER A 120 -1.44 1.41 2.84
CA SER A 120 -0.71 0.78 1.74
C SER A 120 0.66 0.30 2.16
N TRP A 121 1.05 -0.88 1.68
CA TRP A 121 2.36 -1.46 1.90
C TRP A 121 3.12 -1.53 0.59
N TYR A 122 4.32 -0.97 0.58
CA TYR A 122 5.22 -0.94 -0.57
C TYR A 122 6.39 -1.89 -0.28
N CYS A 123 6.40 -3.04 -0.93
CA CYS A 123 7.46 -4.04 -0.81
C CYS A 123 8.37 -3.97 -2.05
N GLN A 124 9.68 -3.86 -1.87
CA GLN A 124 10.65 -3.88 -2.96
C GLN A 124 11.61 -5.07 -2.83
N CYS A 125 12.00 -5.64 -3.96
CA CYS A 125 12.93 -6.76 -4.01
C CYS A 125 13.81 -6.69 -5.26
N LYS A 126 14.90 -7.46 -5.24
CA LYS A 126 15.82 -7.61 -6.39
C LYS A 126 15.75 -9.04 -6.93
N GLY A 127 15.98 -9.16 -8.23
CA GLY A 127 15.96 -10.44 -8.94
C GLY A 127 14.67 -10.65 -9.74
N ASN A 128 14.75 -11.54 -10.72
CA ASN A 128 13.65 -11.77 -11.66
C ASN A 128 12.41 -12.31 -10.93
N LYS A 129 11.27 -11.68 -11.17
CA LYS A 129 9.94 -12.09 -10.69
C LYS A 129 9.87 -12.20 -9.16
N CYS A 130 10.74 -11.49 -8.44
CA CYS A 130 10.82 -11.56 -6.98
C CYS A 130 9.59 -10.94 -6.29
N ASN A 131 8.88 -10.04 -6.99
CA ASN A 131 7.63 -9.47 -6.52
C ASN A 131 6.48 -10.47 -6.73
N SER A 132 6.64 -11.73 -6.30
CA SER A 132 5.58 -12.75 -6.34
C SER A 132 4.88 -12.93 -5.00
N ALA A 133 5.57 -12.61 -3.90
CA ALA A 133 5.09 -12.89 -2.55
C ALA A 133 3.65 -12.36 -2.32
N SER A 134 2.80 -13.24 -1.82
CA SER A 134 1.52 -12.88 -1.21
C SER A 134 1.79 -12.34 0.20
N SER A 135 1.00 -11.37 0.65
CA SER A 135 1.07 -10.85 2.02
C SER A 135 0.58 -11.95 2.97
N SER A 136 1.51 -12.78 3.44
CA SER A 136 1.19 -13.78 4.46
C SER A 136 1.15 -13.07 5.81
N PHE A 137 -0.01 -12.54 6.19
CA PHE A 137 -0.28 -12.25 7.59
C PHE A 137 -0.34 -13.59 8.32
N VAL A 138 0.79 -14.03 8.88
CA VAL A 138 0.80 -15.19 9.77
C VAL A 138 0.09 -14.76 11.05
N SER A 139 -1.16 -15.20 11.22
CA SER A 139 -1.91 -14.93 12.45
C SER A 139 -1.12 -15.43 13.66
N PHE A 140 -0.67 -14.52 14.53
CA PHE A 140 0.05 -14.85 15.76
C PHE A 140 -0.72 -15.83 16.66
N THR A 141 -2.04 -15.87 16.55
CA THR A 141 -2.92 -16.85 17.20
C THR A 141 -2.62 -18.30 16.80
N LEU A 142 -2.25 -18.56 15.55
CA LEU A 142 -1.86 -19.90 15.07
C LEU A 142 -0.49 -20.33 15.60
N LEU A 143 0.44 -19.38 15.74
CA LEU A 143 1.74 -19.67 16.36
C LEU A 143 1.59 -19.96 17.86
N ALA A 144 0.75 -19.19 18.56
CA ALA A 144 0.49 -19.38 19.98
C ALA A 144 -0.17 -20.74 20.29
N SER A 145 -1.08 -21.23 19.44
CA SER A 145 -1.76 -22.52 19.64
C SER A 145 -0.82 -23.72 19.46
N MET A 146 0.13 -23.65 18.53
CA MET A 146 1.14 -24.71 18.38
C MET A 146 2.08 -24.79 19.57
N VAL A 147 2.53 -23.64 20.09
CA VAL A 147 3.39 -23.58 21.27
C VAL A 147 2.66 -24.14 22.50
N ALA A 148 1.42 -23.69 22.75
CA ALA A 148 0.60 -24.20 23.84
C ALA A 148 0.35 -25.72 23.73
N GLY A 149 0.10 -26.23 22.52
CA GLY A 149 -0.07 -27.66 22.26
C GLY A 149 1.18 -28.48 22.58
N VAL A 150 2.38 -28.01 22.21
CA VAL A 150 3.64 -28.67 22.54
C VAL A 150 3.90 -28.68 24.05
N PHE A 151 3.66 -27.56 24.75
CA PHE A 151 3.78 -27.51 26.21
C PHE A 151 2.75 -28.41 26.91
N TYR A 152 1.52 -28.45 26.41
CA TYR A 152 0.47 -29.31 26.95
C TYR A 152 0.79 -30.80 26.76
N MET A 153 1.32 -31.18 25.58
CA MET A 153 1.75 -32.55 25.29
C MET A 153 2.97 -32.95 26.15
N LYS A 154 3.92 -32.03 26.35
CA LYS A 154 5.11 -32.26 27.17
C LYS A 154 4.82 -32.37 28.67
N ASN A 155 3.78 -31.69 29.18
CA ASN A 155 3.35 -31.81 30.58
C ASN A 155 2.45 -33.03 30.85
N ARG A 156 2.06 -33.78 29.81
CA ARG A 156 1.23 -34.99 29.94
C ARG A 156 2.02 -36.31 29.91
N ILE A 157 3.33 -36.25 29.63
CA ILE A 157 4.29 -37.36 29.71
C ILE A 157 5.10 -37.17 30.99
#